data_AF-A0A3N5WGY2-F1
#
_entry.id   AF-A0A3N5WGY2-F1
#
_cell.length_a   1.000
_cell.length_b   1.000
_cell.length_c   1.000
_cell.angle_alpha   90.00
_cell.angle_beta   90.00
_cell.angle_gamma   90.00
#
_symmetry.space_group_name_H-M   'P 1'
#
loop_
_entity.id
_entity.type
_entity.pdbx_description
1 polymer ?
#
loop_
_entity_poly.entity_id
_entity_poly.type
_entity_poly.pdbx_seq_one_letter_code
_entity_poly.pdbx_strand_id
1 'polypeptide(L)'
;MYIGPTPPEGLRGGVIVPLEGKRWHVTLVGLAGDYPPTNEAGFLEFARSLPKPDLFEAIRSAQPLSRITGFRKNENRARRFEALPRYLEGLLVLGDAAYTMNPVYSLGMTAAAVSCQVLDEMLAQGSSARAGLASAFQKELTARISVLWHQAVQGDWMWPETDISDNTETLYPVT
;
A
#
# COMPACT_ATOMS: atom_id res chain seq x y z
N MET A 1 16.22 -9.71 1.93
CA MET A 1 16.92 -8.78 2.85
C MET A 1 16.12 -7.50 2.95
N TYR A 2 15.94 -6.95 4.15
CA TYR A 2 15.14 -5.74 4.38
C TYR A 2 15.84 -4.80 5.36
N ILE A 3 15.90 -3.52 4.99
CA ILE A 3 16.35 -2.40 5.82
C ILE A 3 15.19 -1.40 5.83
N GLY A 4 14.41 -1.39 6.91
CA GLY A 4 13.26 -0.50 7.03
C GLY A 4 13.68 0.93 7.40
N PRO A 5 12.99 1.96 6.88
CA PRO A 5 12.99 3.28 7.50
C PRO A 5 12.60 3.15 8.98
N THR A 6 13.22 3.97 9.84
CA THR A 6 12.97 3.95 11.29
C THR A 6 12.60 5.35 11.75
N PRO A 7 11.36 5.59 12.18
CA PRO A 7 10.96 6.92 12.65
C PRO A 7 11.69 7.30 13.95
N PRO A 8 11.84 8.60 14.24
CA PRO A 8 11.43 9.71 13.37
C PRO A 8 12.47 10.11 12.30
N GLU A 9 13.78 9.87 12.48
CA GLU A 9 14.81 10.44 11.59
C GLU A 9 15.33 9.49 10.50
N GLY A 10 15.09 8.19 10.60
CA GLY A 10 15.58 7.17 9.67
C GLY A 10 14.76 7.10 8.39
N LEU A 11 14.88 8.09 7.51
CA LEU A 11 14.04 8.26 6.32
C LEU A 11 14.36 7.35 5.13
N ARG A 12 15.48 6.61 5.18
CA ARG A 12 15.95 5.76 4.08
C ARG A 12 15.85 4.28 4.42
N GLY A 13 15.46 3.50 3.43
CA GLY A 13 15.39 2.04 3.53
C GLY A 13 15.58 1.37 2.19
N GLY A 14 15.50 0.04 2.20
CA GLY A 14 15.53 -0.75 0.99
C GLY A 14 15.26 -2.23 1.22
N VAL A 15 14.87 -2.90 0.16
CA VAL A 15 14.56 -4.33 0.15
C VAL A 15 15.16 -4.99 -1.07
N ILE A 16 15.71 -6.20 -0.86
CA ILE A 16 16.06 -7.14 -1.92
C ILE A 16 15.19 -8.37 -1.76
N VAL A 17 14.40 -8.67 -2.80
CA VAL A 17 13.52 -9.84 -2.88
C VAL A 17 14.02 -10.76 -4.00
N PRO A 18 14.27 -12.05 -3.73
CA PRO A 18 14.64 -13.00 -4.78
C PRO A 18 13.46 -13.27 -5.72
N LEU A 19 13.77 -13.45 -7.00
CA LEU A 19 12.86 -13.85 -8.07
C LEU A 19 13.38 -15.13 -8.74
N GLU A 20 12.53 -15.78 -9.54
CA GLU A 20 12.94 -16.97 -10.29
C GLU A 20 14.05 -16.64 -11.30
N GLY A 21 14.88 -17.66 -11.62
CA GLY A 21 15.93 -17.52 -12.62
C GLY A 21 17.16 -16.76 -12.14
N LYS A 22 17.46 -16.80 -10.83
CA LYS A 22 18.61 -16.09 -10.22
C LYS A 22 18.54 -14.58 -10.48
N ARG A 23 17.37 -14.00 -10.24
CA ARG A 23 17.12 -12.56 -10.35
C ARG A 23 16.66 -12.02 -9.02
N TRP A 24 16.77 -10.72 -8.83
CA TRP A 24 16.35 -10.04 -7.62
C TRP A 24 15.64 -8.75 -7.98
N HIS A 25 14.56 -8.45 -7.26
CA HIS A 25 13.95 -7.13 -7.25
C HIS A 25 14.62 -6.32 -6.14
N VAL A 26 15.10 -5.13 -6.48
CA VAL A 26 15.67 -4.18 -5.51
C VAL A 26 14.82 -2.92 -5.50
N THR A 27 14.35 -2.54 -4.33
CA THR A 27 13.61 -1.29 -4.11
C THR A 27 14.31 -0.49 -3.03
N LEU A 28 14.58 0.79 -3.31
CA LEU A 28 15.02 1.75 -2.31
C LEU A 28 13.83 2.61 -1.90
N VAL A 29 13.75 2.91 -0.62
CA VAL A 29 12.68 3.70 -0.01
C VAL A 29 13.29 4.97 0.53
N GLY A 30 12.68 6.10 0.19
CA GLY A 30 12.99 7.40 0.75
C GLY A 30 11.69 8.09 1.15
N LEU A 31 11.71 8.76 2.30
CA LEU A 31 10.56 9.44 2.89
C LEU A 31 10.83 10.94 3.01
N ALA A 32 9.78 11.73 3.27
CA ALA A 32 9.86 13.17 3.55
C ALA A 32 10.69 14.00 2.54
N GLY A 33 10.63 13.66 1.25
CA GLY A 33 11.36 14.38 0.20
C GLY A 33 12.75 13.82 -0.12
N ASP A 34 13.30 12.92 0.70
CA ASP A 34 14.61 12.30 0.52
C ASP A 34 14.53 11.06 -0.38
N TYR A 35 14.08 11.26 -1.63
CA TYR A 35 13.77 10.16 -2.55
C TYR A 35 15.00 9.64 -3.31
N PRO A 36 15.11 8.31 -3.54
CA PRO A 36 16.17 7.75 -4.38
C PRO A 36 16.11 8.30 -5.81
N PRO A 37 17.25 8.64 -6.42
CA PRO A 37 17.32 8.95 -7.84
C PRO A 37 16.97 7.72 -8.71
N THR A 38 16.48 7.97 -9.92
CA THR A 38 16.08 6.93 -10.90
C THR A 38 17.14 6.67 -11.97
N ASN A 39 18.38 7.08 -11.73
CA ASN A 39 19.55 6.71 -12.54
C ASN A 39 20.45 5.76 -11.74
N GLU A 40 21.20 4.90 -12.41
CA GLU A 40 21.97 3.81 -11.77
C GLU A 40 23.00 4.33 -10.75
N ALA A 41 23.76 5.37 -11.11
CA ALA A 41 24.76 5.95 -10.21
C ALA A 41 24.11 6.49 -8.92
N GLY A 42 23.03 7.27 -9.06
CA GLY A 42 22.31 7.83 -7.92
C GLY A 42 21.61 6.76 -7.08
N PHE A 43 21.12 5.68 -7.69
CA PHE A 43 20.52 4.56 -6.98
C PHE A 43 21.56 3.81 -6.14
N LEU A 44 22.75 3.53 -6.70
CA LEU A 44 23.85 2.91 -5.97
C LEU A 44 24.35 3.80 -4.83
N GLU A 45 24.49 5.10 -5.07
CA GLU A 45 24.87 6.06 -4.03
C GLU A 45 23.84 6.15 -2.91
N PHE A 46 22.55 6.11 -3.24
CA PHE A 46 21.50 6.04 -2.23
C PHE A 46 21.58 4.73 -1.44
N ALA A 47 21.78 3.59 -2.10
CA ALA A 47 21.97 2.30 -1.43
C ALA A 47 23.18 2.32 -0.48
N ARG A 48 24.29 2.96 -0.89
CA ARG A 48 25.51 3.13 -0.09
C ARG A 48 25.28 3.94 1.18
N SER A 49 24.31 4.85 1.16
CA SER A 49 23.96 5.70 2.30
C SER A 49 23.05 5.04 3.34
N LEU A 50 22.56 3.81 3.08
CA LEU A 50 21.71 3.10 4.03
C LEU A 50 22.47 2.77 5.33
N PRO A 51 21.78 2.66 6.48
CA PRO A 51 22.43 2.37 7.77
C PRO A 51 23.23 1.06 7.83
N LYS A 52 22.95 0.12 6.91
CA LYS A 52 23.65 -1.16 6.81
C LYS A 52 24.23 -1.33 5.41
N PRO A 53 25.51 -1.72 5.27
CA PRO A 53 26.19 -1.81 3.98
C PRO A 53 25.71 -2.98 3.12
N ASP A 54 25.03 -3.97 3.71
CA ASP A 54 24.67 -5.24 3.10
C ASP A 54 23.91 -5.09 1.77
N LEU A 55 23.00 -4.12 1.70
CA LEU A 55 22.24 -3.86 0.47
C LEU A 55 23.12 -3.32 -0.64
N PHE A 56 23.96 -2.34 -0.35
CA PHE A 56 24.92 -1.80 -1.31
C PHE A 56 25.91 -2.88 -1.78
N GLU A 57 26.50 -3.62 -0.84
CA GLU A 57 27.46 -4.70 -1.15
C GLU A 57 26.84 -5.78 -2.02
N ALA A 58 25.56 -6.11 -1.80
CA ALA A 58 24.85 -7.11 -2.61
C ALA A 58 24.60 -6.66 -4.05
N ILE A 59 24.44 -5.35 -4.31
CA ILE A 59 24.04 -4.84 -5.63
C ILE A 59 25.16 -4.16 -6.41
N ARG A 60 26.26 -3.75 -5.78
CA ARG A 60 27.33 -2.96 -6.43
C ARG A 60 28.00 -3.63 -7.63
N SER A 61 27.97 -4.96 -7.69
CA SER A 61 28.49 -5.78 -8.79
C SER A 61 27.40 -6.51 -9.57
N ALA A 62 26.12 -6.25 -9.26
CA ALA A 62 25.00 -6.85 -9.95
C ALA A 62 24.75 -6.15 -11.29
N GLN A 63 24.24 -6.89 -12.27
CA GLN A 63 23.82 -6.35 -13.54
C GLN A 63 22.35 -5.87 -13.46
N PRO A 64 22.06 -4.59 -13.75
CA PRO A 64 20.68 -4.13 -13.89
C PRO A 64 19.99 -4.83 -15.06
N LEU A 65 18.82 -5.42 -14.82
CA LEU A 65 18.03 -6.12 -15.84
C LEU A 65 16.92 -5.24 -16.43
N SER A 66 16.68 -4.07 -15.85
CA SER A 66 15.66 -3.11 -16.26
C SER A 66 16.08 -1.69 -15.92
N ARG A 67 15.40 -0.72 -16.53
CA ARG A 67 15.49 0.68 -16.10
C ARG A 67 14.97 0.82 -14.66
N ILE A 68 15.60 1.71 -13.89
CA ILE A 68 15.15 2.09 -12.56
C ILE A 68 13.95 3.03 -12.67
N THR A 69 12.85 2.67 -12.01
CA THR A 69 11.60 3.44 -12.00
C THR A 69 11.30 3.95 -10.60
N GLY A 70 10.84 5.19 -10.49
CA GLY A 70 10.42 5.77 -9.22
C GLY A 70 8.89 5.80 -9.10
N PHE A 71 8.39 5.52 -7.90
CA PHE A 71 7.00 5.69 -7.52
C PHE A 71 6.94 6.59 -6.29
N ARG A 72 6.02 7.57 -6.26
CA ARG A 72 5.96 8.60 -5.22
C ARG A 72 4.57 8.81 -4.63
N LYS A 73 3.59 7.99 -5.02
CA LYS A 73 2.23 8.12 -4.53
C LYS A 73 2.07 7.31 -3.25
N ASN A 74 2.45 7.91 -2.13
CA ASN A 74 2.52 7.25 -0.83
C ASN A 74 1.33 7.61 0.08
N GLU A 75 0.17 7.92 -0.50
CA GLU A 75 -1.03 8.27 0.28
C GLU A 75 -1.80 7.00 0.68
N ASN A 76 -2.24 6.95 1.94
CA ASN A 76 -3.42 6.18 2.30
C ASN A 76 -4.65 7.00 1.93
N ARG A 77 -5.55 6.44 1.10
CA ARG A 77 -6.81 7.08 0.73
C ARG A 77 -7.98 6.11 0.71
N ALA A 78 -8.97 6.38 1.57
CA ALA A 78 -10.27 5.73 1.54
C ALA A 78 -11.29 6.62 0.81
N ARG A 79 -12.03 6.04 -0.14
CA ARG A 79 -13.22 6.65 -0.73
C ARG A 79 -14.42 5.98 -0.09
N ARG A 80 -15.12 6.70 0.79
CA ARG A 80 -16.20 6.15 1.62
C ARG A 80 -17.50 5.90 0.86
N PHE A 81 -17.49 4.91 -0.02
CA PHE A 81 -18.66 4.51 -0.80
C PHE A 81 -19.80 3.99 0.09
N GLU A 82 -19.50 3.46 1.28
CA GLU A 82 -20.45 3.02 2.30
C GLU A 82 -21.21 4.19 2.98
N ALA A 83 -20.67 5.41 2.89
CA ALA A 83 -21.26 6.61 3.45
C ALA A 83 -22.04 7.46 2.42
N LEU A 84 -22.22 6.95 1.19
CA LEU A 84 -22.97 7.69 0.16
C LEU A 84 -24.45 7.89 0.57
N PRO A 85 -25.01 9.09 0.38
CA PRO A 85 -26.42 9.36 0.69
C PRO A 85 -27.38 8.61 -0.26
N ARG A 86 -26.88 8.19 -1.42
CA ARG A 86 -27.61 7.39 -2.41
C ARG A 86 -26.65 6.49 -3.17
N TYR A 87 -27.05 5.24 -3.38
CA TYR A 87 -26.27 4.25 -4.12
C TYR A 87 -26.73 4.14 -5.57
N LEU A 88 -25.76 3.92 -6.46
CA LEU A 88 -26.00 3.57 -7.85
C LEU A 88 -26.07 2.05 -7.95
N GLU A 89 -27.28 1.51 -8.08
CA GLU A 89 -27.47 0.08 -8.30
C GLU A 89 -26.75 -0.36 -9.59
N GLY A 90 -26.08 -1.51 -9.53
CA GLY A 90 -25.26 -2.03 -10.64
C GLY A 90 -23.83 -1.47 -10.70
N LEU A 91 -23.45 -0.54 -9.83
CA LEU A 91 -22.07 -0.09 -9.67
C LEU A 91 -21.46 -0.63 -8.37
N LEU A 92 -20.37 -1.38 -8.47
CA LEU A 92 -19.55 -1.83 -7.35
C LEU A 92 -18.14 -1.27 -7.52
N VAL A 93 -17.50 -0.89 -6.41
CA VAL A 93 -16.16 -0.28 -6.40
C VAL A 93 -15.32 -1.00 -5.35
N LEU A 94 -14.12 -1.45 -5.72
CA LEU A 94 -13.28 -2.32 -4.90
C LEU A 94 -11.78 -2.10 -5.19
N GLY A 95 -10.90 -2.69 -4.37
CA GLY A 95 -9.45 -2.52 -4.47
C GLY A 95 -9.02 -1.05 -4.34
N ASP A 96 -7.96 -0.64 -5.05
CA ASP A 96 -7.42 0.73 -4.99
C ASP A 96 -8.43 1.82 -5.40
N ALA A 97 -9.48 1.47 -6.14
CA ALA A 97 -10.56 2.39 -6.47
C ALA A 97 -11.39 2.78 -5.24
N ALA A 98 -11.54 1.88 -4.27
CA ALA A 98 -12.21 2.16 -2.99
C ALA A 98 -11.18 2.55 -1.90
N TYR A 99 -10.12 1.75 -1.74
CA TYR A 99 -9.10 1.91 -0.71
C TYR A 99 -7.70 1.84 -1.33
N THR A 100 -7.07 2.98 -1.55
CA THR A 100 -5.65 3.05 -1.91
C THR A 100 -4.83 3.02 -0.62
N MET A 101 -3.87 2.10 -0.50
CA MET A 101 -2.98 2.03 0.66
C MET A 101 -1.56 2.44 0.28
N ASN A 102 -0.85 3.06 1.23
CA ASN A 102 0.56 3.35 1.08
C ASN A 102 1.33 2.04 0.77
N PRO A 103 2.03 1.94 -0.37
CA PRO A 103 2.66 0.69 -0.81
C PRO A 103 3.79 0.20 0.10
N VAL A 104 4.33 1.06 0.98
CA VAL A 104 5.38 0.68 1.94
C VAL A 104 4.95 -0.49 2.82
N TYR A 105 3.66 -0.58 3.15
CA TYR A 105 3.13 -1.64 4.02
C TYR A 105 2.78 -2.94 3.27
N SER A 106 2.89 -2.96 1.93
CA SER A 106 2.63 -4.14 1.10
C SER A 106 1.22 -4.75 1.27
N LEU A 107 0.20 -3.93 1.58
CA LEU A 107 -1.16 -4.40 1.85
C LEU A 107 -2.12 -4.29 0.65
N GLY A 108 -1.79 -3.53 -0.39
CA GLY A 108 -2.72 -3.23 -1.49
C GLY A 108 -3.25 -4.45 -2.26
N MET A 109 -2.37 -5.40 -2.63
CA MET A 109 -2.81 -6.62 -3.32
C MET A 109 -3.67 -7.51 -2.43
N THR A 110 -3.32 -7.63 -1.15
CA THR A 110 -4.11 -8.36 -0.16
C THR A 110 -5.49 -7.73 0.01
N ALA A 111 -5.55 -6.40 0.12
CA ALA A 111 -6.81 -5.65 0.20
C ALA A 111 -7.67 -5.85 -1.06
N ALA A 112 -7.07 -5.83 -2.25
CA ALA A 112 -7.78 -6.12 -3.50
C ALA A 112 -8.34 -7.55 -3.51
N ALA A 113 -7.55 -8.55 -3.09
CA ALA A 113 -8.00 -9.93 -3.00
C ALA A 113 -9.14 -10.13 -1.99
N VAL A 114 -9.04 -9.52 -0.80
CA VAL A 114 -10.11 -9.50 0.20
C VAL A 114 -11.37 -8.87 -0.38
N SER A 115 -11.23 -7.79 -1.15
CA SER A 115 -12.38 -7.13 -1.78
C SER A 115 -13.09 -8.05 -2.78
N CYS A 116 -12.34 -8.81 -3.58
CA CYS A 116 -12.89 -9.79 -4.51
C CYS A 116 -13.57 -10.95 -3.77
N GLN A 117 -12.99 -11.42 -2.67
CA GLN A 117 -13.57 -12.48 -1.84
C GLN A 117 -14.92 -12.06 -1.24
N VAL A 118 -15.03 -10.84 -0.74
CA VAL A 118 -16.31 -10.30 -0.23
C VAL A 118 -17.37 -10.30 -1.34
N LEU A 119 -17.00 -9.88 -2.54
CA LEU A 119 -17.92 -9.88 -3.68
C LEU A 119 -18.38 -11.31 -4.02
N ASP A 120 -17.44 -12.25 -4.09
CA ASP A 120 -17.73 -13.66 -4.39
C ASP A 120 -18.68 -14.28 -3.35
N GLU A 121 -18.39 -14.10 -2.06
CA GLU A 121 -19.22 -14.58 -0.95
C GLU A 121 -20.65 -14.02 -1.04
N MET A 122 -20.81 -12.73 -1.32
CA MET A 122 -22.12 -12.09 -1.44
C MET A 122 -22.90 -12.55 -2.67
N LEU A 123 -22.22 -12.75 -3.80
CA LEU A 123 -22.86 -13.26 -5.02
C LEU A 123 -23.28 -14.73 -4.87
N ALA A 124 -22.46 -15.54 -4.21
CA ALA A 124 -22.75 -16.95 -3.93
C ALA A 124 -23.94 -17.15 -2.99
N GLN A 125 -24.13 -16.24 -2.02
CA GLN A 125 -25.24 -16.29 -1.05
C GLN A 125 -26.60 -15.91 -1.65
N GLY A 126 -26.65 -15.42 -2.90
CA GLY A 126 -27.87 -15.37 -3.68
C GLY A 126 -28.89 -14.34 -3.21
N SER A 127 -28.77 -13.11 -3.72
CA SER A 127 -29.95 -12.26 -3.95
C SER A 127 -30.16 -12.16 -5.45
N SER A 128 -31.18 -12.84 -5.98
CA SER A 128 -31.68 -12.59 -7.34
C SER A 128 -32.16 -11.12 -7.50
N ALA A 129 -32.40 -10.45 -6.38
CA ALA A 129 -32.58 -9.01 -6.32
C ALA A 129 -31.22 -8.29 -6.39
N ARG A 130 -30.96 -7.63 -7.51
CA ARG A 130 -29.83 -6.70 -7.66
C ARG A 130 -29.97 -5.44 -6.79
N ALA A 131 -31.19 -5.14 -6.35
CA ALA A 131 -31.49 -3.96 -5.55
C ALA A 131 -30.86 -4.09 -4.15
N GLY A 132 -30.13 -3.07 -3.71
CA GLY A 132 -29.48 -3.02 -2.42
C GLY A 132 -28.11 -3.69 -2.37
N LEU A 133 -27.71 -4.45 -3.40
CA LEU A 133 -26.41 -5.12 -3.45
C LEU A 133 -25.27 -4.11 -3.37
N ALA A 134 -25.39 -2.97 -4.07
CA ALA A 134 -24.36 -1.94 -4.05
C ALA A 134 -24.11 -1.38 -2.64
N SER A 135 -25.18 -1.12 -1.88
CA SER A 135 -25.04 -0.64 -0.50
C SER A 135 -24.51 -1.70 0.44
N ALA A 136 -25.05 -2.93 0.35
CA ALA A 136 -24.62 -4.04 1.19
C ALA A 136 -23.13 -4.36 0.96
N PHE A 137 -22.70 -4.38 -0.31
CA PHE A 137 -21.32 -4.67 -0.68
C PHE A 137 -20.34 -3.63 -0.14
N GLN A 138 -20.65 -2.34 -0.29
CA GLN A 138 -19.73 -1.30 0.19
C GLN A 138 -19.59 -1.33 1.72
N LYS A 139 -20.69 -1.58 2.45
CA LYS A 139 -20.65 -1.72 3.92
C LYS A 139 -19.82 -2.94 4.35
N GLU A 140 -20.03 -4.09 3.70
CA GLU A 140 -19.30 -5.31 4.02
C GLU A 140 -17.81 -5.19 3.67
N LEU A 141 -17.50 -4.61 2.50
CA LEU A 141 -16.14 -4.34 2.08
C LEU A 141 -15.40 -3.48 3.12
N THR A 142 -16.02 -2.39 3.55
CA THR A 142 -15.48 -1.51 4.59
C THR A 142 -15.18 -2.27 5.88
N ALA A 143 -16.13 -3.08 6.36
CA ALA A 143 -15.94 -3.87 7.58
C ALA A 143 -14.73 -4.82 7.45
N ARG A 144 -14.59 -5.50 6.31
CA ARG A 144 -13.54 -6.49 6.06
C ARG A 144 -12.17 -5.87 5.80
N ILE A 145 -12.11 -4.66 5.24
CA ILE A 145 -10.86 -3.94 4.97
C ILE A 145 -10.36 -3.16 6.19
N SER A 146 -11.24 -2.85 7.15
CA SER A 146 -10.92 -2.01 8.31
C SER A 146 -9.60 -2.36 9.01
N VAL A 147 -9.30 -3.64 9.23
CA VAL A 147 -8.05 -4.07 9.89
C VAL A 147 -6.81 -3.72 9.06
N LEU A 148 -6.82 -4.02 7.76
CA LEU A 148 -5.71 -3.69 6.85
C LEU A 148 -5.54 -2.17 6.72
N TRP A 149 -6.66 -1.45 6.71
CA TRP A 149 -6.69 0.00 6.70
C TRP A 149 -6.02 0.59 7.96
N HIS A 150 -6.43 0.17 9.16
CA HIS A 150 -5.84 0.61 10.41
C HIS A 150 -4.34 0.36 10.47
N GLN A 151 -3.90 -0.81 10.02
CA GLN A 151 -2.47 -1.15 10.00
C GLN A 151 -1.68 -0.16 9.12
N ALA A 152 -2.21 0.21 7.95
CA ALA A 152 -1.53 1.12 7.04
C ALA A 152 -1.45 2.56 7.59
N VAL A 153 -2.55 3.08 8.14
CA VAL A 153 -2.60 4.46 8.67
C VAL A 153 -1.81 4.60 9.97
N GLN A 154 -1.84 3.60 10.86
CA GLN A 154 -1.03 3.62 12.08
C GLN A 154 0.46 3.64 11.76
N GLY A 155 0.89 2.96 10.69
CA GLY A 155 2.26 3.04 10.21
C GLY A 155 2.66 4.47 9.82
N ASP A 156 1.78 5.19 9.12
CA ASP A 156 2.04 6.56 8.69
C ASP A 156 2.03 7.54 9.89
N TRP A 157 1.17 7.33 10.88
CA TRP A 157 1.09 8.20 12.07
C TRP A 157 2.35 8.20 12.94
N MET A 158 3.25 7.23 12.76
CA MET A 158 4.55 7.22 13.42
C MET A 158 5.51 8.29 12.87
N TRP A 159 5.20 8.89 11.72
CA TRP A 159 6.04 9.89 11.06
C TRP A 159 5.51 11.30 11.31
N PRO A 160 6.34 12.23 11.82
CA PRO A 160 5.95 13.62 12.06
C PRO A 160 5.47 14.37 10.79
N GLU A 161 5.95 13.96 9.62
CA GLU A 161 5.64 14.57 8.33
C GLU A 161 4.29 14.12 7.74
N THR A 162 3.60 13.18 8.37
CA THR A 162 2.30 12.71 7.91
C THR A 162 1.24 13.79 8.07
N ASP A 163 0.68 14.25 6.95
CA ASP A 163 -0.48 15.13 6.92
C ASP A 163 -1.79 14.32 6.87
N ILE A 164 -2.79 14.76 7.64
CA ILE A 164 -4.09 14.10 7.76
C ILE A 164 -5.18 15.09 7.33
N SER A 165 -5.66 14.94 6.10
CA SER A 165 -6.68 15.84 5.53
C SER A 165 -8.10 15.57 6.05
N ASP A 166 -8.37 14.35 6.52
CA ASP A 166 -9.64 13.94 7.11
C ASP A 166 -9.36 12.91 8.21
N ASN A 167 -9.58 13.29 9.48
CA ASN A 167 -9.28 12.46 10.65
C ASN A 167 -10.50 11.64 11.13
N THR A 168 -11.41 11.28 10.23
CA THR A 168 -12.65 10.57 10.60
C THR A 168 -12.46 9.07 10.84
N GLU A 169 -11.23 8.57 11.00
CA GLU A 169 -10.92 7.14 11.16
C GLU A 169 -11.02 6.60 12.58
N THR A 170 -11.44 7.43 13.52
CA THR A 170 -12.03 6.95 14.78
C THR A 170 -13.36 6.19 14.58
N LEU A 171 -13.86 6.07 13.33
CA LEU A 171 -15.17 5.47 13.00
C LEU A 171 -15.21 3.95 12.84
N TYR A 172 -14.08 3.24 12.73
CA TYR A 172 -14.08 1.78 12.72
C TYR A 172 -13.50 1.26 14.05
N PRO A 173 -14.29 1.24 15.15
CA PRO A 173 -13.79 0.66 16.39
C PRO A 173 -13.35 -0.77 16.13
N VAL A 174 -12.11 -1.09 16.51
CA VAL A 174 -11.65 -2.47 16.62
C VAL A 174 -12.48 -3.09 17.74
N THR A 175 -13.52 -3.84 17.40
CA THR A 175 -14.28 -4.66 18.36
C THR A 175 -13.47 -5.87 18.77
#